data_AF-A0A5B8MEC5-F1
#
_entry.id   AF-A0A5B8MEC5-F1
#
_cell.length_a   1.000
_cell.length_b   1.000
_cell.length_c   1.000
_cell.angle_alpha   90.00
_cell.angle_beta   90.00
_cell.angle_gamma   90.00
#
_symmetry.space_group_name_H-M   'P 1'
#
loop_
_entity.id
_entity.type
_entity.pdbx_description
1 polymer ?
#
loop_
_entity_poly.entity_id
_entity_poly.type
_entity_poly.pdbx_seq_one_letter_code
_entity_poly.pdbx_strand_id
1 'polypeptide(L)'
;MKQGTLSSFLKRAPPRIHFCCDGNGKASFLVSPPKNYARIGEARVGLSKTKRTVYLELWREREAVEEDPAECRPGCTDLALMQSNLQKAVRRGLGRSAQQTALEMAHCKGGFASLCRRMPIIALEDVGTADRDLVTCVWLMLAVSTKGCDYRPRPRDFEFVQRYALALARHGVHEENDGVDEGERCSKRRKTSVSGCVWSSADARGDHVAMALLVRAAYGGMRCDVEMLEEEGAKDQSSAPELITSNAFLNQKVQSTRLTRENMLPAAVDFHVDATMARKLHSSLPRAKQGNWTEDDIKAAIWAKSSSVNVRKAAGDGSMERLEGLWWSIQAELCSLQNQRIRRAFPCR
;
A
#
# COMPACT_ATOMS: atom_id res chain seq x y z
N MET A 1 3.34 -42.15 21.76
CA MET A 1 2.47 -40.94 21.68
C MET A 1 1.40 -41.18 20.64
N LYS A 2 0.12 -41.15 21.01
CA LYS A 2 -0.99 -41.33 20.04
C LYS A 2 -1.13 -40.03 19.22
N GLN A 3 -0.94 -40.11 17.91
CA GLN A 3 -1.28 -39.02 17.00
C GLN A 3 -2.80 -38.78 17.08
N GLY A 4 -3.19 -37.72 17.79
CA GLY A 4 -4.57 -37.27 17.83
C GLY A 4 -4.98 -36.78 16.45
N THR A 5 -6.05 -37.34 15.91
CA THR A 5 -6.65 -36.91 14.64
C THR A 5 -6.99 -35.42 14.69
N LEU A 6 -6.58 -34.67 13.66
CA LEU A 6 -6.77 -33.21 13.50
C LEU A 6 -8.21 -32.73 13.80
N SER A 7 -9.22 -33.60 13.69
CA SER A 7 -10.62 -33.29 14.00
C SER A 7 -10.88 -32.97 15.48
N SER A 8 -10.06 -33.47 16.43
CA SER A 8 -10.22 -33.16 17.85
C SER A 8 -9.63 -31.80 18.23
N PHE A 9 -8.72 -31.24 17.42
CA PHE A 9 -8.21 -29.88 17.58
C PHE A 9 -9.22 -28.82 17.11
N LEU A 10 -10.11 -29.17 16.17
CA LEU A 10 -11.12 -28.27 15.60
C LEU A 10 -12.32 -27.98 16.52
N LYS A 11 -12.44 -28.67 17.67
CA LYS A 11 -13.43 -28.35 18.72
C LYS A 11 -12.93 -27.31 19.74
N ARG A 12 -11.66 -26.92 19.68
CA ARG A 12 -11.11 -25.87 20.54
C ARG A 12 -11.50 -24.51 19.96
N ALA A 13 -11.77 -23.55 20.85
CA ALA A 13 -11.97 -22.16 20.45
C ALA A 13 -10.84 -21.74 19.48
N PRO A 14 -11.16 -20.97 18.42
CA PRO A 14 -10.14 -20.57 17.46
C PRO A 14 -8.96 -19.91 18.20
N PRO A 15 -7.72 -20.22 17.83
CA PRO A 15 -6.55 -19.62 18.48
C PRO A 15 -6.67 -18.11 18.36
N ARG A 16 -6.49 -17.42 19.50
CA ARG A 16 -6.38 -15.97 19.54
C ARG A 16 -4.93 -15.61 19.25
N ILE A 17 -4.73 -14.75 18.26
CA ILE A 17 -3.40 -14.24 17.92
C ILE A 17 -3.30 -12.83 18.50
N HIS A 18 -2.23 -12.56 19.24
CA HIS A 18 -1.99 -11.24 19.81
C HIS A 18 -1.15 -10.43 18.83
N PHE A 19 -1.69 -9.30 18.36
CA PHE A 19 -0.98 -8.38 17.49
C PHE A 19 -0.64 -7.12 18.28
N CYS A 20 0.63 -7.02 18.66
CA CYS A 20 1.12 -6.10 19.68
C CYS A 20 1.91 -4.96 19.04
N CYS A 21 1.80 -3.75 19.58
CA CYS A 21 2.61 -2.58 19.20
C CYS A 21 3.29 -1.99 20.44
N ASP A 22 4.60 -1.82 20.36
CA ASP A 22 5.43 -1.37 21.48
C ASP A 22 5.43 0.16 21.67
N GLY A 23 6.12 0.60 22.72
CA GLY A 23 6.35 1.99 23.06
C GLY A 23 7.11 2.78 22.01
N ASN A 24 7.81 2.12 21.08
CA ASN A 24 8.50 2.73 19.94
C ASN A 24 7.66 2.71 18.65
N GLY A 25 6.47 2.11 18.68
CA GLY A 25 5.60 1.97 17.51
C GLY A 25 5.93 0.77 16.62
N LYS A 26 6.79 -0.16 17.06
CA LYS A 26 7.07 -1.40 16.32
C LYS A 26 6.00 -2.43 16.63
N ALA A 27 5.44 -3.04 15.58
CA ALA A 27 4.43 -4.08 15.72
C ALA A 27 5.00 -5.49 15.52
N SER A 28 4.41 -6.47 16.21
CA SER A 28 4.77 -7.89 16.10
C SER A 28 3.60 -8.80 16.52
N PHE A 29 3.62 -10.04 16.03
CA PHE A 29 2.67 -11.07 16.45
C PHE A 29 3.27 -11.88 17.60
N LEU A 30 2.54 -12.03 18.70
CA LEU A 30 3.03 -12.71 19.90
C LEU A 30 2.08 -13.83 20.32
N VAL A 31 2.65 -14.89 20.91
CA VAL A 31 1.89 -15.99 21.52
C VAL A 31 1.14 -15.53 22.78
N SER A 32 1.73 -14.61 23.52
CA SER A 32 1.14 -13.99 24.71
C SER A 32 1.54 -12.51 24.76
N PRO A 33 0.62 -11.59 25.12
CA PRO A 33 0.95 -10.19 25.25
C PRO A 33 1.82 -9.97 26.50
N PRO A 34 2.81 -9.06 26.46
CA PRO A 34 3.61 -8.74 27.64
C PRO A 34 2.77 -8.09 28.76
N LYS A 35 3.22 -8.20 30.02
CA LYS A 35 2.47 -7.73 31.20
C LYS A 35 2.17 -6.22 31.18
N ASN A 36 3.07 -5.43 30.60
CA ASN A 36 2.95 -3.98 30.44
C ASN A 36 2.05 -3.58 29.26
N TYR A 37 1.37 -4.50 28.58
CA TYR A 37 0.47 -4.18 27.47
C TYR A 37 -0.99 -4.09 27.94
N ALA A 38 -1.79 -3.37 27.18
CA ALA A 38 -3.23 -3.26 27.31
C ALA A 38 -3.90 -3.64 25.99
N ARG A 39 -4.99 -4.40 26.08
CA ARG A 39 -5.83 -4.72 24.93
C ARG A 39 -6.62 -3.48 24.55
N ILE A 40 -6.50 -3.07 23.29
CA ILE A 40 -7.18 -1.89 22.75
C ILE A 40 -8.34 -2.24 21.82
N GLY A 41 -8.44 -3.50 21.38
CA GLY A 41 -9.51 -3.93 20.47
C GLY A 41 -9.40 -5.39 20.04
N GLU A 42 -10.29 -5.79 19.14
CA GLU A 42 -10.30 -7.10 18.50
C GLU A 42 -10.72 -6.96 17.03
N ALA A 43 -9.83 -7.34 16.11
CA ALA A 43 -10.12 -7.36 14.70
C ALA A 43 -10.56 -8.77 14.26
N ARG A 44 -11.58 -8.83 13.40
CA ARG A 44 -12.06 -10.07 12.79
C ARG A 44 -11.59 -10.12 11.35
N VAL A 45 -10.80 -11.13 11.02
CA VAL A 45 -10.19 -11.28 9.70
C VAL A 45 -10.76 -12.52 9.02
N GLY A 46 -11.52 -12.31 7.94
CA GLY A 46 -12.17 -13.37 7.19
C GLY A 46 -11.21 -13.99 6.18
N LEU A 47 -10.95 -15.30 6.29
CA LEU A 47 -10.14 -16.02 5.32
C LEU A 47 -11.01 -16.37 4.11
N SER A 48 -10.84 -15.60 3.03
CA SER A 48 -11.65 -15.60 1.79
C SER A 48 -12.02 -17.00 1.29
N LYS A 49 -11.09 -17.95 1.33
CA LYS A 49 -11.23 -19.30 0.77
C LYS A 49 -11.75 -20.36 1.75
N THR A 50 -11.50 -20.23 3.05
CA THR A 50 -11.82 -21.29 4.03
C THR A 50 -13.10 -21.03 4.80
N LYS A 51 -13.74 -19.86 4.62
CA LYS A 51 -14.84 -19.36 5.47
C LYS A 51 -14.49 -19.32 6.97
N ARG A 52 -13.21 -19.46 7.33
CA ARG A 52 -12.75 -19.35 8.72
C ARG A 52 -12.52 -17.89 9.05
N THR A 53 -12.77 -17.54 10.30
CA THR A 53 -12.46 -16.23 10.84
C THR A 53 -11.32 -16.37 11.84
N VAL A 54 -10.29 -15.56 11.66
CA VAL A 54 -9.21 -15.39 12.63
C VAL A 54 -9.53 -14.16 13.47
N TYR A 55 -9.36 -14.30 14.79
CA TYR A 55 -9.54 -13.22 15.75
C TYR A 55 -8.17 -12.71 16.16
N LEU A 56 -7.89 -11.45 15.83
CA LEU A 56 -6.68 -10.76 16.24
C LEU A 56 -7.01 -9.87 17.41
N GLU A 57 -6.40 -10.12 18.57
CA GLU A 57 -6.46 -9.17 19.66
C GLU A 57 -5.41 -8.09 19.44
N LEU A 58 -5.82 -6.83 19.48
CA LEU A 58 -4.91 -5.69 19.30
C LEU A 58 -4.43 -5.23 20.67
N TRP A 59 -3.11 -5.18 20.85
CA TRP A 59 -2.47 -4.81 22.11
C TRP A 59 -1.47 -3.68 21.90
N ARG A 60 -1.36 -2.81 22.90
CA ARG A 60 -0.40 -1.68 22.94
C ARG A 60 0.27 -1.62 24.30
N GLU A 61 1.53 -1.20 24.36
CA GLU A 61 2.24 -0.93 25.62
C GLU A 61 1.60 0.25 26.41
N ARG A 62 1.40 0.07 27.73
CA ARG A 62 0.70 1.01 28.63
C ARG A 62 1.42 2.34 28.86
N GLU A 63 2.72 2.42 28.60
CA GLU A 63 3.59 3.54 29.05
C GLU A 63 3.92 4.59 27.99
N ALA A 64 3.36 4.51 26.79
CA ALA A 64 3.50 5.63 25.86
C ALA A 64 2.64 6.78 26.38
N VAL A 65 3.28 7.78 27.00
CA VAL A 65 2.78 9.12 27.33
C VAL A 65 1.57 9.46 26.46
N GLU A 66 0.48 9.91 27.08
CA GLU A 66 -0.65 10.47 26.34
C GLU A 66 -0.16 11.69 25.56
N GLU A 67 0.30 11.45 24.34
CA GLU A 67 0.46 12.48 23.33
C GLU A 67 -0.94 12.88 22.89
N ASP A 68 -1.20 14.19 22.83
CA ASP A 68 -2.43 14.70 22.27
C ASP A 68 -2.65 14.09 20.87
N PRO A 69 -3.86 13.58 20.58
CA PRO A 69 -4.13 13.01 19.27
C PRO A 69 -3.88 14.06 18.20
N ALA A 70 -3.19 13.66 17.13
CA ALA A 70 -2.92 14.58 16.05
C ALA A 70 -4.24 15.09 15.45
N GLU A 71 -4.36 16.42 15.34
CA GLU A 71 -5.58 17.02 14.82
C GLU A 71 -5.81 16.65 13.34
N CYS A 72 -7.04 16.21 13.04
CA CYS A 72 -7.50 16.09 11.66
C CYS A 72 -7.63 17.48 11.06
N ARG A 73 -7.07 17.67 9.86
CA ARG A 73 -7.12 18.97 9.19
C ARG A 73 -8.32 19.05 8.24
N PRO A 74 -9.20 20.04 8.37
CA PRO A 74 -10.21 20.32 7.37
C PRO A 74 -9.50 20.94 6.16
N GLY A 75 -9.25 20.17 5.09
CA GLY A 75 -8.51 20.77 3.99
C GLY A 75 -8.28 19.97 2.73
N CYS A 76 -8.26 18.65 2.76
CA CYS A 76 -8.04 17.89 1.54
C CYS A 76 -9.20 16.94 1.26
N THR A 77 -9.82 17.11 0.09
CA THR A 77 -11.07 16.46 -0.30
C THR A 77 -10.87 15.33 -1.28
N ASP A 78 -9.66 15.16 -1.83
CA ASP A 78 -9.42 14.22 -2.93
C ASP A 78 -8.44 13.10 -2.55
N LEU A 79 -8.94 12.19 -1.71
CA LEU A 79 -8.15 11.05 -1.24
C LEU A 79 -7.69 10.14 -2.39
N ALA A 80 -8.50 9.99 -3.44
CA ALA A 80 -8.16 9.18 -4.61
C ALA A 80 -6.96 9.76 -5.37
N LEU A 81 -6.96 11.08 -5.59
CA LEU A 81 -5.83 11.77 -6.20
C LEU A 81 -4.56 11.64 -5.35
N MET A 82 -4.65 11.78 -4.02
CA MET A 82 -3.49 11.60 -3.15
C MET A 82 -2.97 10.16 -3.11
N GLN A 83 -3.85 9.16 -3.10
CA GLN A 83 -3.44 7.75 -3.19
C GLN A 83 -2.65 7.48 -4.48
N SER A 84 -3.15 8.00 -5.60
CA SER A 84 -2.47 7.92 -6.90
C SER A 84 -1.14 8.68 -6.90
N ASN A 85 -1.10 9.87 -6.28
CA ASN A 85 0.12 10.68 -6.17
C ASN A 85 1.20 9.99 -5.34
N LEU A 86 0.84 9.46 -4.16
CA LEU A 86 1.75 8.73 -3.28
C LEU A 86 2.38 7.55 -4.01
N GLN A 87 1.54 6.72 -4.65
CA GLN A 87 2.01 5.55 -5.37
C GLN A 87 2.99 5.94 -6.47
N LYS A 88 2.61 6.90 -7.33
CA LYS A 88 3.47 7.33 -8.44
C LYS A 88 4.73 8.05 -7.98
N ALA A 89 4.68 8.78 -6.87
CA ALA A 89 5.86 9.39 -6.26
C ALA A 89 6.86 8.32 -5.78
N VAL A 90 6.38 7.26 -5.11
CA VAL A 90 7.23 6.12 -4.69
C VAL A 90 7.80 5.38 -5.90
N ARG A 91 6.95 5.04 -6.87
CA ARG A 91 7.31 4.39 -8.14
C ARG A 91 8.40 5.17 -8.91
N ARG A 92 8.36 6.50 -8.87
CA ARG A 92 9.31 7.39 -9.59
C ARG A 92 10.48 7.88 -8.73
N GLY A 93 10.61 7.40 -7.50
CA GLY A 93 11.68 7.81 -6.60
C GLY A 93 11.61 9.26 -6.08
N LEU A 94 10.44 9.90 -6.14
CA LEU A 94 10.23 11.28 -5.73
C LEU A 94 9.96 11.37 -4.22
N GLY A 95 11.00 11.17 -3.42
CA GLY A 95 10.90 11.07 -1.95
C GLY A 95 10.17 12.23 -1.26
N ARG A 96 10.41 13.48 -1.67
CA ARG A 96 9.73 14.66 -1.09
C ARG A 96 8.23 14.63 -1.34
N SER A 97 7.82 14.33 -2.58
CA SER A 97 6.41 14.23 -2.95
C SER A 97 5.72 13.08 -2.20
N ALA A 98 6.38 11.91 -2.11
CA ALA A 98 5.86 10.76 -1.37
C ALA A 98 5.64 11.09 0.12
N GLN A 99 6.65 11.70 0.77
CA GLN A 99 6.60 12.11 2.17
C GLN A 99 5.46 13.11 2.44
N GLN A 100 5.39 14.18 1.66
CA GLN A 100 4.36 15.22 1.85
C GLN A 100 2.96 14.68 1.56
N THR A 101 2.81 13.79 0.58
CA THR A 101 1.52 13.16 0.26
C THR A 101 1.08 12.25 1.41
N ALA A 102 1.99 11.45 1.98
CA ALA A 102 1.69 10.62 3.13
C ALA A 102 1.25 11.46 4.33
N LEU A 103 1.93 12.58 4.62
CA LEU A 103 1.53 13.50 5.69
C LEU A 103 0.13 14.09 5.45
N GLU A 104 -0.12 14.62 4.26
CA GLU A 104 -1.41 15.25 3.94
C GLU A 104 -2.54 14.22 4.01
N MET A 105 -2.34 13.02 3.46
CA MET A 105 -3.29 11.90 3.58
C MET A 105 -3.55 11.51 5.04
N ALA A 106 -2.50 11.44 5.87
CA ALA A 106 -2.61 11.08 7.27
C ALA A 106 -3.51 12.04 8.06
N HIS A 107 -3.50 13.34 7.71
CA HIS A 107 -4.36 14.34 8.35
C HIS A 107 -5.79 14.40 7.79
N CYS A 108 -6.10 13.68 6.71
CA CYS A 108 -7.44 13.65 6.14
C CYS A 108 -8.37 12.73 6.93
N LYS A 109 -9.66 13.08 6.98
CA LYS A 109 -10.69 12.22 7.57
C LYS A 109 -10.71 10.85 6.86
N GLY A 110 -10.41 9.78 7.60
CA GLY A 110 -10.29 8.41 7.05
C GLY A 110 -9.06 8.19 6.15
N GLY A 111 -8.21 9.20 5.99
CA GLY A 111 -7.03 9.15 5.15
C GLY A 111 -5.90 8.34 5.79
N PHE A 112 -5.69 8.42 7.10
CA PHE A 112 -4.69 7.61 7.81
C PHE A 112 -4.89 6.10 7.62
N ALA A 113 -6.13 5.62 7.79
CA ALA A 113 -6.49 4.23 7.54
C ALA A 113 -6.25 3.83 6.07
N SER A 114 -6.61 4.72 5.14
CA SER A 114 -6.46 4.49 3.70
C SER A 114 -4.99 4.49 3.25
N LEU A 115 -4.16 5.30 3.89
CA LEU A 115 -2.71 5.33 3.74
C LEU A 115 -2.10 4.00 4.19
N CYS A 116 -2.38 3.57 5.42
CA CYS A 116 -1.86 2.32 5.97
C CYS A 116 -2.32 1.09 5.17
N ARG A 117 -3.53 1.12 4.58
CA ARG A 117 -4.01 0.07 3.66
C ARG A 117 -3.24 0.01 2.34
N ARG A 118 -2.75 1.15 1.84
CA ARG A 118 -2.10 1.27 0.52
C ARG A 118 -0.60 1.04 0.61
N MET A 119 0.04 1.37 1.73
CA MET A 119 1.49 1.20 1.91
C MET A 119 1.99 -0.23 1.62
N PRO A 120 1.38 -1.33 2.14
CA PRO A 120 1.80 -2.68 1.79
C PRO A 120 1.72 -2.99 0.29
N ILE A 121 0.72 -2.43 -0.39
CA ILE A 121 0.56 -2.64 -1.84
C ILE A 121 1.66 -1.90 -2.59
N ILE A 122 1.93 -0.64 -2.24
CA ILE A 122 2.99 0.15 -2.88
C ILE A 122 4.36 -0.49 -2.67
N ALA A 123 4.65 -0.97 -1.46
CA ALA A 123 5.92 -1.64 -1.14
C ALA A 123 6.15 -2.85 -2.05
N LEU A 124 5.16 -3.72 -2.20
CA LEU A 124 5.27 -4.90 -3.07
C LEU A 124 5.22 -4.58 -4.56
N GLU A 125 4.26 -3.75 -5.00
CA GLU A 125 4.03 -3.48 -6.42
C GLU A 125 5.15 -2.64 -7.04
N ASP A 126 5.58 -1.58 -6.35
CA ASP A 126 6.43 -0.53 -6.92
C ASP A 126 7.88 -0.57 -6.46
N VAL A 127 8.14 -1.19 -5.32
CA VAL A 127 9.49 -1.37 -4.75
C VAL A 127 9.94 -2.82 -4.92
N GLY A 128 9.04 -3.79 -4.75
CA GLY A 128 9.34 -5.22 -4.86
C GLY A 128 9.75 -5.86 -3.53
N THR A 129 9.63 -5.14 -2.42
CA THR A 129 10.19 -5.57 -1.14
C THR A 129 9.10 -5.80 -0.08
N ALA A 130 9.21 -6.92 0.63
CA ALA A 130 8.46 -7.20 1.84
C ALA A 130 9.37 -6.91 3.04
N ASP A 131 9.17 -5.77 3.69
CA ASP A 131 10.00 -5.33 4.81
C ASP A 131 9.25 -5.41 6.16
N ARG A 132 9.99 -5.32 7.27
CA ARG A 132 9.39 -5.44 8.61
C ARG A 132 8.58 -4.21 9.05
N ASP A 133 8.81 -3.02 8.49
CA ASP A 133 8.00 -1.84 8.83
C ASP A 133 6.56 -1.98 8.31
N LEU A 134 6.36 -2.80 7.28
CA LEU A 134 5.02 -3.18 6.78
C LEU A 134 4.14 -3.79 7.88
N VAL A 135 4.73 -4.52 8.83
CA VAL A 135 4.01 -5.10 9.98
C VAL A 135 3.36 -4.00 10.80
N THR A 136 4.08 -2.90 11.05
CA THR A 136 3.56 -1.72 11.74
C THR A 136 2.45 -1.04 10.94
N CYS A 137 2.59 -0.92 9.61
CA CYS A 137 1.51 -0.38 8.76
C CYS A 137 0.22 -1.21 8.88
N VAL A 138 0.32 -2.54 8.88
CA VAL A 138 -0.84 -3.43 8.99
C VAL A 138 -1.46 -3.36 10.40
N TRP A 139 -0.64 -3.24 11.45
CA TRP A 139 -1.14 -3.02 12.80
C TRP A 139 -1.92 -1.72 12.92
N LEU A 140 -1.32 -0.60 12.47
CA LEU A 140 -1.93 0.73 12.48
C LEU A 140 -3.23 0.73 11.69
N MET A 141 -3.25 0.11 10.51
CA MET A 141 -4.46 -0.08 9.70
C MET A 141 -5.59 -0.72 10.50
N LEU A 142 -5.34 -1.81 11.20
CA LEU A 142 -6.36 -2.51 11.98
C LEU A 142 -6.79 -1.68 13.18
N ALA A 143 -5.84 -1.10 13.91
CA ALA A 143 -6.12 -0.32 15.11
C ALA A 143 -7.05 0.86 14.82
N VAL A 144 -6.86 1.56 13.71
CA VAL A 144 -7.71 2.71 13.33
C VAL A 144 -9.03 2.33 12.65
N SER A 145 -9.12 1.14 12.04
CA SER A 145 -10.29 0.76 11.22
C SER A 145 -11.26 -0.16 11.94
N THR A 146 -10.83 -0.78 13.04
CA THR A 146 -11.62 -1.78 13.77
C THR A 146 -12.66 -1.09 14.65
N LYS A 147 -13.94 -1.42 14.43
CA LYS A 147 -15.05 -0.91 15.25
C LYS A 147 -14.85 -1.33 16.72
N GLY A 148 -14.92 -0.37 17.63
CA GLY A 148 -14.72 -0.59 19.07
C GLY A 148 -13.27 -0.64 19.52
N CYS A 149 -12.31 -0.39 18.61
CA CYS A 149 -10.93 -0.12 18.99
C CYS A 149 -10.74 1.35 19.35
N ASP A 150 -10.16 1.64 20.51
CA ASP A 150 -9.96 3.01 21.00
C ASP A 150 -8.59 3.58 20.60
N TYR A 151 -8.07 3.15 19.45
CA TYR A 151 -6.79 3.66 18.97
C TYR A 151 -6.95 4.99 18.24
N ARG A 152 -6.18 5.98 18.67
CA ARG A 152 -6.01 7.25 17.94
C ARG A 152 -4.57 7.38 17.46
N PRO A 153 -4.34 7.68 16.17
CA PRO A 153 -3.01 7.98 15.67
C PRO A 153 -2.34 9.12 16.44
N ARG A 154 -1.08 8.88 16.84
CA ARG A 154 -0.23 9.82 17.57
C ARG A 154 0.76 10.50 16.63
N PRO A 155 1.31 11.67 16.98
CA PRO A 155 2.35 12.35 16.20
C PRO A 155 3.44 11.43 15.63
N ARG A 156 3.96 10.50 16.43
CA ARG A 156 4.98 9.52 15.98
C ARG A 156 4.49 8.55 14.89
N ASP A 157 3.20 8.22 14.86
CA ASP A 157 2.64 7.36 13.82
C ASP A 157 2.57 8.12 12.47
N PHE A 158 2.34 9.43 12.51
CA PHE A 158 2.41 10.30 11.32
C PHE A 158 3.86 10.42 10.84
N GLU A 159 4.81 10.54 11.76
CA GLU A 159 6.23 10.54 11.44
C GLU A 159 6.65 9.21 10.81
N PHE A 160 6.20 8.09 11.37
CA PHE A 160 6.43 6.75 10.84
C PHE A 160 5.95 6.60 9.39
N VAL A 161 4.68 6.91 9.08
CA VAL A 161 4.16 6.73 7.71
C VAL A 161 4.84 7.68 6.70
N GLN A 162 5.28 8.86 7.13
CA GLN A 162 6.08 9.78 6.32
C GLN A 162 7.47 9.22 6.02
N ARG A 163 8.16 8.71 7.05
CA ARG A 163 9.47 8.07 6.90
C ARG A 163 9.38 6.83 6.03
N TYR A 164 8.34 6.03 6.20
CA TYR A 164 8.13 4.84 5.40
C TYR A 164 7.91 5.18 3.91
N ALA A 165 7.06 6.16 3.60
CA ALA A 165 6.87 6.64 2.23
C ALA A 165 8.17 7.12 1.59
N LEU A 166 8.98 7.86 2.36
CA LEU A 166 10.28 8.36 1.93
C LEU A 166 11.28 7.23 1.69
N ALA A 167 11.32 6.24 2.60
CA ALA A 167 12.18 5.07 2.50
C ALA A 167 11.83 4.25 1.26
N LEU A 168 10.55 3.94 1.05
CA LEU A 168 10.08 3.25 -0.16
C LEU A 168 10.46 4.01 -1.43
N ALA A 169 10.24 5.33 -1.47
CA ALA A 169 10.60 6.13 -2.64
C ALA A 169 12.12 6.13 -2.90
N ARG A 170 12.95 6.13 -1.86
CA ARG A 170 14.41 6.18 -2.01
C ARG A 170 15.08 4.83 -2.13
N HIS A 171 14.35 3.74 -1.88
CA HIS A 171 14.85 2.41 -2.10
C HIS A 171 15.21 2.27 -3.59
N GLY A 172 16.49 2.09 -3.89
CA GLY A 172 17.04 2.24 -5.24
C GLY A 172 17.00 0.96 -6.08
N VAL A 173 16.69 -0.18 -5.47
CA VAL A 173 16.71 -1.49 -6.12
C VAL A 173 15.27 -1.93 -6.34
N HIS A 174 14.94 -2.44 -7.53
CA HIS A 174 13.76 -3.30 -7.63
C HIS A 174 14.23 -4.69 -7.25
N GLU A 175 13.70 -5.26 -6.17
CA GLU A 175 13.88 -6.68 -5.91
C GLU A 175 13.03 -7.43 -6.94
N GLU A 176 13.60 -7.65 -8.13
CA GLU A 176 12.99 -8.54 -9.09
C GLU A 176 12.92 -9.92 -8.44
N ASN A 177 11.72 -10.50 -8.45
CA ASN A 177 11.59 -11.92 -8.14
C ASN A 177 12.26 -12.66 -9.30
N ASP A 178 13.56 -12.93 -9.14
CA ASP A 178 14.42 -13.61 -10.10
C ASP A 178 13.70 -14.82 -10.70
N GLY A 179 13.31 -14.72 -11.97
CA GLY A 179 13.00 -15.89 -12.79
C GLY A 179 11.54 -16.21 -13.10
N VAL A 180 10.55 -15.35 -12.82
CA VAL A 180 9.17 -15.59 -13.32
C VAL A 180 8.73 -14.48 -14.26
N ASP A 181 8.83 -14.76 -15.56
CA ASP A 181 8.35 -13.95 -16.67
C ASP A 181 6.91 -13.44 -16.40
N GLU A 182 6.71 -12.11 -16.43
CA GLU A 182 5.42 -11.47 -16.13
C GLU A 182 4.32 -11.99 -17.07
N GLY A 183 4.67 -12.38 -18.30
CA GLY A 183 3.73 -12.98 -19.27
C GLY A 183 3.22 -14.37 -18.87
N GLU A 184 4.01 -15.15 -18.12
CA GLU A 184 3.59 -16.46 -17.61
C GLU A 184 2.78 -16.37 -16.31
N ARG A 185 2.97 -15.32 -15.48
CA ARG A 185 2.22 -15.16 -14.22
C ARG A 185 0.72 -15.03 -14.44
N CYS A 186 0.30 -14.36 -15.51
CA CYS A 186 -1.13 -14.15 -15.79
C CYS A 186 -1.82 -15.42 -16.32
N SER A 187 -1.10 -16.27 -17.05
CA SER A 187 -1.65 -17.47 -17.71
C SER A 187 -1.48 -18.77 -16.90
N LYS A 188 -0.45 -18.87 -16.05
CA LYS A 188 -0.17 -20.05 -15.21
C LYS A 188 -0.56 -19.91 -13.74
N ARG A 189 -1.45 -18.97 -13.39
CA ARG A 189 -2.18 -18.93 -12.09
C ARG A 189 -3.13 -20.13 -11.93
N ARG A 190 -2.59 -21.34 -12.07
CA ARG A 190 -3.21 -22.61 -11.71
C ARG A 190 -3.35 -22.63 -10.21
N LYS A 191 -4.56 -22.41 -9.70
CA LYS A 191 -5.24 -23.00 -8.52
C LYS A 191 -4.40 -23.64 -7.39
N THR A 192 -3.16 -23.24 -7.11
CA THR A 192 -2.46 -23.62 -5.89
C THR A 192 -3.15 -22.87 -4.77
N SER A 193 -4.12 -23.56 -4.18
CA SER A 193 -4.90 -23.03 -3.08
C SER A 193 -3.97 -22.86 -1.87
N VAL A 194 -3.47 -21.63 -1.67
CA VAL A 194 -2.70 -21.17 -0.50
C VAL A 194 -3.50 -21.32 0.83
N SER A 195 -4.75 -21.75 0.75
CA SER A 195 -5.73 -21.66 1.83
C SER A 195 -5.62 -22.81 2.85
N GLY A 196 -4.82 -22.59 3.90
CA GLY A 196 -4.89 -23.35 5.15
C GLY A 196 -3.53 -23.60 5.78
N CYS A 197 -2.62 -24.22 5.03
CA CYS A 197 -1.29 -24.60 5.53
C CYS A 197 -0.40 -23.38 5.82
N VAL A 198 -0.54 -22.32 5.02
CA VAL A 198 0.37 -21.17 5.07
C VAL A 198 0.30 -20.43 6.41
N TRP A 199 -0.91 -20.18 6.94
CA TRP A 199 -1.09 -19.55 8.26
C TRP A 199 -0.47 -20.37 9.39
N SER A 200 -0.70 -21.68 9.40
CA SER A 200 -0.11 -22.57 10.41
C SER A 200 1.41 -22.60 10.35
N SER A 201 1.98 -22.47 9.15
CA SER A 201 3.43 -22.46 8.96
C SER A 201 4.08 -21.11 9.28
N ALA A 202 3.45 -19.99 8.92
CA ALA A 202 3.95 -18.66 9.23
C ALA A 202 3.92 -18.38 10.75
N ASP A 203 2.84 -18.81 11.42
CA ASP A 203 2.74 -18.75 12.88
C ASP A 203 3.81 -19.62 13.56
N ALA A 204 4.02 -20.86 13.08
CA ALA A 204 5.08 -21.73 13.59
C ALA A 204 6.50 -21.19 13.40
N ARG A 205 6.73 -20.37 12.35
CA ARG A 205 8.03 -19.72 12.09
C ARG A 205 8.22 -18.41 12.86
N GLY A 206 7.17 -17.84 13.44
CA GLY A 206 7.22 -16.49 14.01
C GLY A 206 7.45 -15.40 12.95
N ASP A 207 7.04 -15.67 11.70
CA ASP A 207 7.27 -14.76 10.58
C ASP A 207 6.23 -13.63 10.56
N HIS A 208 6.58 -12.52 11.20
CA HIS A 208 5.68 -11.38 11.33
C HIS A 208 5.31 -10.71 10.00
N VAL A 209 6.24 -10.70 9.02
CA VAL A 209 6.01 -10.06 7.71
C VAL A 209 5.01 -10.89 6.91
N ALA A 210 5.24 -12.19 6.79
CA ALA A 210 4.31 -13.10 6.14
C ALA A 210 2.90 -13.01 6.77
N MET A 211 2.83 -13.03 8.11
CA MET A 211 1.56 -12.89 8.83
C MET A 211 0.88 -11.55 8.55
N ALA A 212 1.62 -10.43 8.55
CA ALA A 212 1.06 -9.11 8.24
C ALA A 212 0.50 -9.04 6.82
N LEU A 213 1.19 -9.62 5.83
CA LEU A 213 0.74 -9.68 4.44
C LEU A 213 -0.56 -10.49 4.31
N LEU A 214 -0.63 -11.66 4.95
CA LEU A 214 -1.83 -12.51 4.92
C LEU A 214 -3.02 -11.84 5.65
N VAL A 215 -2.76 -11.17 6.77
CA VAL A 215 -3.77 -10.36 7.47
C VAL A 215 -4.26 -9.23 6.58
N ARG A 216 -3.35 -8.54 5.87
CA ARG A 216 -3.71 -7.48 4.93
C ARG A 216 -4.52 -8.02 3.76
N ALA A 217 -4.17 -9.18 3.21
CA ALA A 217 -4.91 -9.83 2.13
C ALA A 217 -6.35 -10.17 2.56
N ALA A 218 -6.48 -10.76 3.75
CA ALA A 218 -7.76 -11.18 4.30
C ALA A 218 -8.65 -10.00 4.77
N TYR A 219 -8.08 -8.81 4.98
CA TYR A 219 -8.85 -7.57 5.15
C TYR A 219 -9.61 -7.18 3.87
N GLY A 220 -9.16 -7.65 2.69
CA GLY A 220 -9.80 -7.42 1.39
C GLY A 220 -9.18 -6.31 0.55
N GLY A 221 -9.73 -6.06 -0.64
CA GLY A 221 -9.20 -5.10 -1.62
C GLY A 221 -9.51 -5.51 -3.05
N MET A 222 -8.76 -4.94 -4.00
CA MET A 222 -8.80 -5.41 -5.39
C MET A 222 -8.26 -6.84 -5.46
N ARG A 223 -8.82 -7.65 -6.37
CA ARG A 223 -8.44 -9.08 -6.48
C ARG A 223 -6.94 -9.26 -6.72
N CYS A 224 -6.36 -8.47 -7.62
CA CYS A 224 -4.93 -8.50 -7.92
C CYS A 224 -4.06 -8.20 -6.70
N ASP A 225 -4.45 -7.20 -5.89
CA ASP A 225 -3.74 -6.80 -4.67
C ASP A 225 -3.77 -7.93 -3.64
N VAL A 226 -4.93 -8.54 -3.43
CA VAL A 226 -5.11 -9.66 -2.49
C VAL A 226 -4.27 -10.86 -2.91
N GLU A 227 -4.28 -11.21 -4.20
CA GLU A 227 -3.52 -12.35 -4.70
C GLU A 227 -2.00 -12.11 -4.58
N MET A 228 -1.51 -10.91 -4.89
CA MET A 228 -0.10 -10.54 -4.70
C MET A 228 0.33 -10.66 -3.23
N LEU A 229 -0.50 -10.18 -2.30
CA LEU A 229 -0.23 -10.29 -0.86
C LEU A 229 -0.26 -11.75 -0.36
N GLU A 230 -1.18 -12.58 -0.87
CA GLU A 230 -1.25 -14.00 -0.54
C GLU A 230 -0.02 -14.76 -1.07
N GLU A 231 0.41 -14.45 -2.30
CA GLU A 231 1.60 -15.04 -2.93
C GLU A 231 2.87 -14.66 -2.15
N GLU A 232 3.03 -13.38 -1.81
CA GLU A 232 4.21 -12.90 -1.07
C GLU A 232 4.22 -13.39 0.39
N GLY A 233 3.06 -13.39 1.05
CA GLY A 233 2.90 -13.91 2.42
C GLY A 233 3.03 -15.43 2.53
N ALA A 234 3.08 -16.16 1.40
CA ALA A 234 3.36 -17.59 1.39
C ALA A 234 4.86 -17.93 1.39
N LYS A 235 5.72 -16.96 1.10
CA LYS A 235 7.18 -17.11 1.12
C LYS A 235 7.72 -17.06 2.55
N ASP A 236 8.97 -17.48 2.73
CA ASP A 236 9.70 -17.26 3.97
C ASP A 236 10.27 -15.83 3.98
N GLN A 237 9.81 -15.02 4.93
CA GLN A 237 10.19 -13.61 5.09
C GLN A 237 10.99 -13.40 6.38
N SER A 238 11.52 -14.47 6.99
CA SER A 238 12.33 -14.38 8.22
C SER A 238 13.56 -13.48 8.08
N SER A 239 14.13 -13.39 6.86
CA SER A 239 15.25 -12.52 6.50
C SER A 239 14.83 -11.18 5.88
N ALA A 240 13.54 -10.81 5.93
CA ALA A 240 13.05 -9.55 5.40
C ALA A 240 13.81 -8.35 5.99
N PRO A 241 14.23 -7.37 5.16
CA PRO A 241 14.95 -6.20 5.64
C PRO A 241 14.06 -5.29 6.51
N GLU A 242 14.70 -4.44 7.31
CA GLU A 242 14.05 -3.27 7.92
C GLU A 242 14.45 -2.03 7.12
N LEU A 243 13.49 -1.32 6.51
CA LEU A 243 13.80 -0.18 5.66
C LEU A 243 14.11 1.07 6.48
N ILE A 244 13.29 1.38 7.50
CA ILE A 244 13.39 2.61 8.29
C ILE A 244 14.54 2.55 9.29
N THR A 245 14.82 1.39 9.91
CA THR A 245 15.88 1.25 10.92
C THR A 245 17.27 1.11 10.34
N SER A 246 17.41 0.99 9.01
CA SER A 246 18.72 1.16 8.38
C SER A 246 19.24 2.58 8.68
N ASN A 247 20.48 2.68 9.20
CA ASN A 247 21.10 3.92 9.70
C ASN A 247 21.01 5.11 8.72
N ALA A 248 20.78 4.85 7.43
CA ALA A 248 20.60 5.86 6.40
C ALA A 248 19.35 6.74 6.59
N PHE A 249 18.28 6.24 7.21
CA PHE A 249 17.00 6.97 7.31
C PHE A 249 16.73 7.58 8.69
N LEU A 250 17.30 7.03 9.76
CA LEU A 250 17.09 7.52 11.14
C LEU A 250 17.52 8.97 11.34
N ASN A 251 18.56 9.42 10.63
CA ASN A 251 19.09 10.79 10.77
C ASN A 251 18.38 11.82 9.89
N GLN A 252 17.43 11.41 9.05
CA GLN A 252 16.79 12.33 8.14
C GLN A 252 15.65 13.07 8.83
N LYS A 253 15.79 14.41 8.92
CA LYS A 253 14.70 15.26 9.40
C LYS A 253 13.49 15.12 8.48
N VAL A 254 12.38 14.67 9.04
CA VAL A 254 11.07 14.67 8.39
C VAL A 254 10.66 16.12 8.21
N GLN A 255 10.53 16.58 6.97
CA GLN A 255 10.05 17.92 6.71
C GLN A 255 8.53 17.93 6.93
N SER A 256 8.04 18.67 7.94
CA SER A 256 6.58 18.80 8.21
C SER A 256 5.84 19.70 7.19
N THR A 257 6.48 19.97 6.06
CA THR A 257 5.92 20.84 5.02
C THR A 257 4.68 20.20 4.40
N ARG A 258 3.65 21.01 4.18
CA ARG A 258 2.43 20.56 3.51
C ARG A 258 2.71 20.13 2.08
N LEU A 259 1.84 19.26 1.55
CA LEU A 259 1.81 18.94 0.14
C LEU A 259 1.48 20.21 -0.65
N THR A 260 2.39 20.63 -1.52
CA THR A 260 2.19 21.76 -2.41
C THR A 260 1.80 21.29 -3.80
N ARG A 261 1.24 22.20 -4.61
CA ARG A 261 0.87 21.89 -6.00
C ARG A 261 2.06 21.42 -6.83
N GLU A 262 3.24 21.97 -6.57
CA GLU A 262 4.49 21.65 -7.27
C GLU A 262 4.98 20.23 -6.93
N ASN A 263 4.56 19.70 -5.79
CA ASN A 263 4.84 18.33 -5.37
C ASN A 263 3.74 17.35 -5.79
N MET A 264 2.67 17.79 -6.46
CA MET A 264 1.69 16.92 -7.10
C MET A 264 2.17 16.53 -8.49
N LEU A 265 2.25 15.23 -8.76
CA LEU A 265 2.59 14.71 -10.07
C LEU A 265 1.40 14.88 -11.01
N PRO A 266 1.56 15.47 -12.21
CA PRO A 266 0.52 15.46 -13.23
C PRO A 266 0.01 14.04 -13.52
N ALA A 267 0.93 13.06 -13.58
CA ALA A 267 0.61 11.64 -13.77
C ALA A 267 -0.29 11.04 -12.67
N ALA A 268 -0.42 11.67 -11.50
CA ALA A 268 -1.36 11.25 -10.47
C ALA A 268 -2.83 11.40 -10.93
N VAL A 269 -3.10 12.34 -11.83
CA VAL A 269 -4.40 12.48 -12.48
C VAL A 269 -4.41 11.63 -13.76
N ASP A 270 -4.85 10.39 -13.64
CA ASP A 270 -5.09 9.48 -14.77
C ASP A 270 -6.57 9.09 -14.86
N PHE A 271 -6.88 8.14 -15.73
CA PHE A 271 -8.25 7.68 -15.95
C PHE A 271 -8.86 6.89 -14.77
N HIS A 272 -8.08 6.49 -13.76
CA HIS A 272 -8.61 5.91 -12.53
C HIS A 272 -9.08 6.99 -11.55
N VAL A 273 -8.43 8.15 -11.56
CA VAL A 273 -8.79 9.31 -10.74
C VAL A 273 -9.83 10.21 -11.43
N ASP A 274 -9.76 10.33 -12.75
CA ASP A 274 -10.75 11.03 -13.59
C ASP A 274 -11.15 10.16 -14.78
N ALA A 275 -12.23 9.39 -14.60
CA ALA A 275 -12.79 8.50 -15.64
C ALA A 275 -13.20 9.25 -16.92
N THR A 276 -13.35 10.58 -16.89
CA THR A 276 -13.69 11.38 -18.08
C THR A 276 -12.46 11.81 -18.88
N MET A 277 -11.24 11.62 -18.36
CA MET A 277 -9.99 12.07 -18.98
C MET A 277 -9.81 11.54 -20.40
N ALA A 278 -9.95 10.23 -20.59
CA ALA A 278 -9.79 9.60 -21.90
C ALA A 278 -10.81 10.11 -22.92
N ARG A 279 -12.07 10.28 -22.51
CA ARG A 279 -13.14 10.83 -23.35
C ARG A 279 -12.90 12.29 -23.76
N LYS A 280 -12.42 13.12 -22.82
CA LYS A 280 -12.08 14.53 -23.10
C LYS A 280 -10.97 14.62 -24.14
N LEU A 281 -9.91 13.83 -23.97
CA LEU A 281 -8.81 13.72 -24.94
C LEU A 281 -9.28 13.20 -26.29
N HIS A 282 -10.10 12.14 -26.30
CA HIS A 282 -10.66 11.60 -27.53
C HIS A 282 -11.47 12.66 -28.31
N SER A 283 -12.25 13.48 -27.59
CA SER A 283 -13.09 14.51 -28.20
C SER A 283 -12.31 15.71 -28.74
N SER A 284 -11.11 15.99 -28.21
CA SER A 284 -10.27 17.11 -28.63
C SER A 284 -9.36 16.78 -29.81
N LEU A 285 -9.09 15.51 -30.10
CA LEU A 285 -8.18 15.08 -31.16
C LEU A 285 -8.86 15.01 -32.55
N PRO A 286 -8.41 15.79 -33.55
CA PRO A 286 -8.96 15.71 -34.91
C PRO A 286 -8.82 14.32 -35.54
N ARG A 287 -7.70 13.63 -35.29
CA ARG A 287 -7.45 12.27 -35.82
C ARG A 287 -8.25 11.17 -35.13
N ALA A 288 -8.66 11.36 -33.86
CA ALA A 288 -9.56 10.43 -33.19
C ALA A 288 -10.96 10.48 -33.82
N LYS A 289 -11.41 11.67 -34.24
CA LYS A 289 -12.67 11.84 -34.99
C LYS A 289 -12.68 11.18 -36.36
N GLN A 290 -11.50 10.91 -36.93
CA GLN A 290 -11.34 10.16 -38.18
C GLN A 290 -11.34 8.64 -37.96
N GLY A 291 -11.57 8.15 -36.73
CA GLY A 291 -11.71 6.74 -36.41
C GLY A 291 -10.41 5.99 -36.12
N ASN A 292 -9.26 6.68 -36.06
CA ASN A 292 -7.96 6.02 -35.94
C ASN A 292 -7.57 5.60 -34.51
N TRP A 293 -8.24 6.16 -33.48
CA TRP A 293 -7.90 5.92 -32.07
C TRP A 293 -9.15 5.83 -31.21
N THR A 294 -9.19 4.85 -30.33
CA THR A 294 -10.28 4.63 -29.36
C THR A 294 -9.95 5.23 -27.99
N GLU A 295 -10.95 5.32 -27.08
CA GLU A 295 -10.67 5.69 -25.68
C GLU A 295 -9.69 4.72 -25.01
N ASP A 296 -9.71 3.45 -25.37
CA ASP A 296 -8.82 2.43 -24.79
C ASP A 296 -7.40 2.55 -25.34
N ASP A 297 -7.20 2.95 -26.61
CA ASP A 297 -5.87 3.31 -27.12
C ASP A 297 -5.29 4.51 -26.34
N ILE A 298 -6.12 5.50 -25.99
CA ILE A 298 -5.69 6.66 -25.18
C ILE A 298 -5.32 6.22 -23.76
N LYS A 299 -6.12 5.37 -23.11
CA LYS A 299 -5.78 4.83 -21.79
C LYS A 299 -4.48 4.02 -21.84
N ALA A 300 -4.29 3.20 -22.87
CA ALA A 300 -3.07 2.43 -23.07
C ALA A 300 -1.84 3.34 -23.25
N ALA A 301 -1.96 4.41 -24.04
CA ALA A 301 -0.90 5.39 -24.22
C ALA A 301 -0.56 6.13 -22.91
N ILE A 302 -1.57 6.59 -22.16
CA ILE A 302 -1.39 7.22 -20.83
C ILE A 302 -0.69 6.25 -19.87
N TRP A 303 -1.14 5.00 -19.83
CA TRP A 303 -0.54 3.99 -18.96
C TRP A 303 0.93 3.79 -19.31
N ALA A 304 1.24 3.43 -20.57
CA ALA A 304 2.57 3.05 -21.02
C ALA A 304 3.61 4.18 -20.95
N LYS A 305 3.21 5.43 -21.24
CA LYS A 305 4.14 6.57 -21.34
C LYS A 305 4.14 7.48 -20.11
N SER A 306 3.18 7.31 -19.19
CA SER A 306 3.07 8.17 -17.99
C SER A 306 2.79 7.37 -16.73
N SER A 307 1.65 6.69 -16.61
CA SER A 307 1.25 6.13 -15.32
C SER A 307 2.11 4.97 -14.85
N SER A 308 2.65 4.13 -15.75
CA SER A 308 3.45 2.93 -15.41
C SER A 308 4.94 3.20 -15.16
N VAL A 309 5.43 4.43 -15.39
CA VAL A 309 6.86 4.76 -15.29
C VAL A 309 7.39 4.47 -13.88
N ASN A 310 8.32 3.51 -13.78
CA ASN A 310 9.01 3.11 -12.56
C ASN A 310 10.52 3.26 -12.76
N VAL A 311 11.19 3.99 -11.87
CA VAL A 311 12.64 4.26 -11.98
C VAL A 311 13.51 3.04 -11.68
N ARG A 312 12.92 2.01 -11.06
CA ARG A 312 13.64 0.79 -10.67
C ARG A 312 13.53 -0.33 -11.69
N LYS A 313 12.54 -0.27 -12.59
CA LYS A 313 12.39 -1.24 -13.68
C LYS A 313 13.15 -0.70 -14.89
N ALA A 314 13.90 -1.56 -15.58
CA ALA A 314 14.44 -1.22 -16.88
C ALA A 314 13.30 -0.76 -17.80
N ALA A 315 13.57 0.22 -18.66
CA ALA A 315 12.59 0.58 -19.68
C ALA A 315 12.35 -0.67 -20.54
N GLY A 316 11.17 -1.28 -20.41
CA GLY A 316 10.83 -2.47 -21.16
C GLY A 316 11.04 -2.20 -22.66
N ASP A 317 11.67 -3.15 -23.35
CA ASP A 317 11.95 -3.10 -24.79
C ASP A 317 10.70 -3.16 -25.68
N GLY A 318 9.52 -3.28 -25.04
CA GLY A 318 8.24 -3.50 -25.67
C GLY A 318 7.92 -2.46 -26.73
N SER A 319 8.09 -2.89 -27.99
CA SER A 319 7.74 -2.19 -29.22
C SER A 319 6.30 -1.67 -29.17
N MET A 320 6.14 -0.44 -28.68
CA MET A 320 4.88 0.29 -28.68
C MET A 320 4.97 1.50 -29.62
N GLU A 321 5.67 1.34 -30.75
CA GLU A 321 5.81 2.36 -31.80
C GLU A 321 4.44 2.92 -32.21
N ARG A 322 3.40 2.05 -32.27
CA ARG A 322 2.03 2.48 -32.56
C ARG A 322 1.50 3.49 -31.55
N LEU A 323 1.76 3.31 -30.24
CA LEU A 323 1.29 4.24 -29.21
C LEU A 323 2.15 5.49 -29.10
N GLU A 324 3.35 5.50 -29.67
CA GLU A 324 4.24 6.66 -29.63
C GLU A 324 3.66 7.84 -30.42
N GLY A 325 3.20 7.60 -31.64
CA GLY A 325 2.52 8.63 -32.43
C GLY A 325 1.26 9.18 -31.74
N LEU A 326 0.48 8.31 -31.09
CA LEU A 326 -0.68 8.72 -30.30
C LEU A 326 -0.25 9.55 -29.09
N TRP A 327 0.76 9.11 -28.34
CA TRP A 327 1.26 9.81 -27.15
C TRP A 327 1.65 11.26 -27.46
N TRP A 328 2.44 11.48 -28.51
CA TRP A 328 2.84 12.81 -28.94
C TRP A 328 1.66 13.71 -29.30
N SER A 329 0.57 13.14 -29.81
CA SER A 329 -0.64 13.89 -30.13
C SER A 329 -1.46 14.30 -28.90
N ILE A 330 -1.36 13.57 -27.78
CA ILE A 330 -2.21 13.80 -26.59
C ILE A 330 -1.48 14.48 -25.42
N GLN A 331 -0.15 14.43 -25.38
CA GLN A 331 0.63 14.77 -24.18
C GLN A 331 0.39 16.20 -23.67
N ALA A 332 0.34 17.19 -24.56
CA ALA A 332 0.15 18.59 -24.18
C ALA A 332 -1.24 18.84 -23.56
N GLU A 333 -2.30 18.32 -24.20
CA GLU A 333 -3.66 18.43 -23.71
C GLU A 333 -3.86 17.64 -22.40
N LEU A 334 -3.29 16.44 -22.31
CA LEU A 334 -3.29 15.65 -21.09
C LEU A 334 -2.65 16.45 -19.94
N CYS A 335 -1.47 17.02 -20.14
CA CYS A 335 -0.80 17.83 -19.13
C CYS A 335 -1.65 19.04 -18.69
N SER A 336 -2.32 19.70 -19.65
CA SER A 336 -3.26 20.79 -19.36
C SER A 336 -4.42 20.34 -18.45
N LEU A 337 -5.09 19.24 -18.81
CA LEU A 337 -6.20 18.67 -18.04
C LEU A 337 -5.77 18.22 -16.63
N GLN A 338 -4.61 17.56 -16.53
CA GLN A 338 -4.03 17.13 -15.26
C GLN A 338 -3.77 18.33 -14.34
N ASN A 339 -3.11 19.37 -14.85
CA ASN A 339 -2.84 20.59 -14.09
C ASN A 339 -4.12 21.31 -13.67
N GLN A 340 -5.13 21.37 -14.55
CA GLN A 340 -6.43 21.93 -14.19
C GLN A 340 -7.08 21.15 -13.03
N ARG A 341 -7.03 19.82 -13.06
CA ARG A 341 -7.58 18.97 -12.00
C ARG A 341 -6.84 19.14 -10.67
N ILE A 342 -5.51 19.22 -10.70
CA ILE A 342 -4.69 19.48 -9.51
C ILE A 342 -5.02 20.86 -8.93
N ARG A 343 -5.11 21.91 -9.76
CA ARG A 343 -5.46 23.27 -9.30
C ARG A 343 -6.81 23.33 -8.59
N ARG A 344 -7.80 22.56 -9.07
CA ARG A 344 -9.13 22.46 -8.44
C ARG A 344 -9.09 21.71 -7.10
N ALA A 345 -8.31 20.63 -7.01
CA ALA A 345 -8.17 19.85 -5.78
C ALA A 345 -7.33 20.57 -4.71
N PHE A 346 -6.35 21.36 -5.13
CA PHE A 346 -5.42 22.08 -4.28
C PHE A 346 -5.36 23.57 -4.70
N PRO A 347 -6.37 24.38 -4.32
CA PRO A 347 -6.34 25.82 -4.55
C PRO A 347 -5.13 26.42 -3.82
N CYS A 348 -4.51 27.45 -4.42
CA CYS A 348 -3.44 28.19 -3.72
C CYS A 348 -4.07 28.78 -2.45
N ARG A 349 -3.46 28.49 -1.29
CA ARG A 349 -3.84 29.12 -0.03
C ARG A 349 -3.12 30.44 0.12
#